data_AF-A0A9J6PED4-F1
#
_entry.id   AF-A0A9J6PED4-F1
#
_cell.length_a   1.000
_cell.length_b   1.000
_cell.length_c   1.000
_cell.angle_alpha   90.00
_cell.angle_beta   90.00
_cell.angle_gamma   90.00
#
_symmetry.space_group_name_H-M   'P 1'
#
loop_
_entity.id
_entity.type
_entity.pdbx_description
1 polymer ?
#
loop_
_entity_poly.entity_id
_entity_poly.type
_entity_poly.pdbx_seq_one_letter_code
_entity_poly.pdbx_strand_id
1 'polypeptide(L)'
;MSQTASRADHVLVLTCASSMPALDADVLRAVAGHTGAAALAAPAWLADGVAAEMGILADDTDAVLAAVREALSGLPVDANAVPADGRRKKLLVADMDSTLIENECIDELADVAGIGAHVAAITERAMRGELDFEAALTERVGLLKDLPVGALEDTYRSRIRFMAGARSLAQTMARNGAHTVIVSGGFTFFTERVAAYLGFAENLANRLETADGRLTGAVIPPILGRAAKRATLISTRDRLGLAPHQTLAVGDGANDLEMLAHAGFGVAYRAKPIVAEAAAIRIDHGDLTSLLYLQGYRTDEIAAG
;
A
#
# COMPACT_ATOMS: atom_id res chain seq x y z
N MET A 1 -42.83 16.72 -13.19
CA MET A 1 -41.79 15.69 -13.35
C MET A 1 -40.59 16.15 -12.53
N SER A 2 -40.39 15.54 -11.37
CA SER A 2 -39.26 15.85 -10.48
C SER A 2 -37.98 15.47 -11.21
N GLN A 3 -37.10 16.44 -11.50
CA GLN A 3 -35.72 16.13 -11.85
C GLN A 3 -35.10 15.46 -10.62
N THR A 4 -35.00 14.14 -10.63
CA THR A 4 -34.08 13.43 -9.75
C THR A 4 -32.70 13.99 -10.07
N ALA A 5 -32.10 14.73 -9.13
CA ALA A 5 -30.71 15.13 -9.24
C ALA A 5 -29.89 13.85 -9.51
N SER A 6 -29.23 13.79 -10.66
CA SER A 6 -28.35 12.67 -11.00
C SER A 6 -27.29 12.56 -9.90
N ARG A 7 -27.30 11.46 -9.15
CA ARG A 7 -26.28 11.18 -8.12
C ARG A 7 -25.04 10.68 -8.84
N ALA A 8 -23.88 11.22 -8.48
CA ALA A 8 -22.61 10.75 -9.04
C ALA A 8 -22.33 9.31 -8.60
N ASP A 9 -22.06 8.42 -9.56
CA ASP A 9 -21.67 7.02 -9.28
C ASP A 9 -20.21 6.92 -8.81
N HIS A 10 -19.38 7.89 -9.20
CA HIS A 10 -17.98 8.01 -8.80
C HIS A 10 -17.71 9.36 -8.15
N VAL A 11 -16.70 9.38 -7.29
CA VAL A 11 -16.13 10.59 -6.71
C VAL A 11 -14.65 10.68 -7.07
N LEU A 12 -14.23 11.89 -7.40
CA LEU A 12 -12.83 12.27 -7.46
C LEU A 12 -12.36 12.51 -6.03
N VAL A 13 -11.32 11.81 -5.61
CA VAL A 13 -10.63 12.04 -4.33
C VAL A 13 -9.24 12.58 -4.63
N LEU A 14 -8.95 13.73 -4.04
CA LEU A 14 -7.64 14.35 -4.05
C LEU A 14 -6.97 14.15 -2.71
N THR A 15 -5.68 13.77 -2.72
CA THR A 15 -4.89 13.61 -1.49
C THR A 15 -3.48 14.13 -1.67
N CYS A 16 -2.85 14.61 -0.60
CA CYS A 16 -1.41 14.88 -0.53
C CYS A 16 -0.83 14.36 0.79
N ALA A 17 0.48 14.49 0.99
CA ALA A 17 1.11 14.10 2.26
C ALA A 17 0.58 14.95 3.41
N SER A 18 0.21 14.33 4.55
CA SER A 18 -0.28 15.08 5.71
C SER A 18 0.75 16.04 6.29
N SER A 19 2.04 15.74 6.10
CA SER A 19 3.16 16.59 6.51
C SER A 19 3.41 17.78 5.58
N MET A 20 2.84 17.79 4.38
CA MET A 20 2.95 18.85 3.38
C MET A 20 1.59 19.11 2.72
N PRO A 21 0.64 19.75 3.44
CA PRO A 21 -0.65 20.13 2.87
C PRO A 21 -0.48 20.96 1.58
N ALA A 22 -1.16 20.54 0.53
CA ALA A 22 -1.03 21.11 -0.81
C ALA A 22 -2.38 21.39 -1.49
N LEU A 23 -3.49 21.08 -0.82
CA LEU A 23 -4.82 21.41 -1.30
C LEU A 23 -5.26 22.76 -0.74
N ASP A 24 -5.83 23.60 -1.60
CA ASP A 24 -6.50 24.83 -1.20
C ASP A 24 -7.74 25.08 -2.09
N ALA A 25 -8.43 26.19 -1.86
CA ALA A 25 -9.63 26.52 -2.63
C ALA A 25 -9.33 26.76 -4.12
N ASP A 26 -8.12 27.19 -4.49
CA ASP A 26 -7.73 27.41 -5.88
C ASP A 26 -7.49 26.09 -6.61
N VAL A 27 -6.78 25.15 -5.99
CA VAL A 27 -6.59 23.78 -6.51
C VAL A 27 -7.95 23.12 -6.72
N LEU A 28 -8.85 23.21 -5.74
CA LEU A 28 -10.18 22.61 -5.85
C LEU A 28 -11.02 23.25 -6.97
N ARG A 29 -10.92 24.57 -7.17
CA ARG A 29 -11.58 25.25 -8.29
C ARG A 29 -11.03 24.80 -9.64
N ALA A 30 -9.72 24.66 -9.76
CA ALA A 30 -9.06 24.25 -11.00
C ALA A 30 -9.50 22.84 -11.43
N VAL A 31 -9.68 21.91 -10.50
CA VAL A 31 -10.12 20.55 -10.83
C VAL A 31 -11.64 20.45 -11.04
N ALA A 32 -12.45 21.26 -10.34
CA ALA A 32 -13.91 21.16 -10.39
C ALA A 32 -14.47 21.34 -11.80
N GLY A 33 -13.83 22.18 -12.63
CA GLY A 33 -14.21 22.40 -14.02
C GLY A 33 -14.17 21.13 -14.89
N HIS A 34 -13.34 20.15 -14.54
CA HIS A 34 -13.19 18.90 -15.29
C HIS A 34 -14.24 17.86 -14.94
N THR A 35 -14.84 17.93 -13.74
CA THR A 35 -15.73 16.88 -13.20
C THR A 35 -17.18 16.95 -13.70
N GLY A 36 -17.50 17.98 -14.49
CA GLY A 36 -18.89 18.32 -14.84
C GLY A 36 -19.71 18.87 -13.65
N ALA A 37 -19.12 18.94 -12.45
CA ALA A 37 -19.79 19.33 -11.21
C ALA A 37 -19.80 20.84 -10.94
N ALA A 38 -19.32 21.67 -11.86
CA ALA A 38 -19.15 23.12 -11.72
C ALA A 38 -20.45 23.92 -11.43
N ALA A 39 -21.59 23.27 -11.19
CA ALA A 39 -22.85 23.90 -10.81
C ALA A 39 -23.69 23.15 -9.75
N LEU A 40 -23.27 22.00 -9.20
CA LEU A 40 -24.19 21.13 -8.42
C LEU A 40 -23.81 20.87 -6.94
N ALA A 41 -22.54 20.87 -6.55
CA ALA A 41 -22.14 20.81 -5.14
C ALA A 41 -20.70 21.33 -4.93
N ALA A 42 -20.44 21.99 -3.80
CA ALA A 42 -19.08 22.39 -3.42
C ALA A 42 -18.24 21.14 -3.06
N PRO A 43 -16.93 21.14 -3.35
CA PRO A 43 -16.00 20.11 -2.88
C PRO A 43 -16.14 19.87 -1.37
N ALA A 44 -16.12 18.61 -0.95
CA ALA A 44 -16.17 18.23 0.44
C ALA A 44 -14.76 17.98 0.97
N TRP A 45 -14.32 18.78 1.93
CA TRP A 45 -13.07 18.54 2.65
C TRP A 45 -13.19 17.31 3.54
N LEU A 46 -12.31 16.33 3.36
CA LEU A 46 -12.14 15.17 4.23
C LEU A 46 -11.08 15.45 5.31
N ALA A 47 -10.07 16.24 4.95
CA ALA A 47 -9.01 16.74 5.80
C ALA A 47 -8.55 18.11 5.27
N ASP A 48 -8.58 19.15 6.10
CA ASP A 48 -8.22 20.51 5.68
C ASP A 48 -6.79 20.54 5.12
N GLY A 49 -6.66 21.05 3.89
CA GLY A 49 -5.39 21.12 3.17
C GLY A 49 -4.79 19.78 2.68
N VAL A 50 -5.34 18.63 3.09
CA VAL A 50 -4.74 17.31 2.87
C VAL A 50 -5.58 16.42 1.96
N ALA A 51 -6.91 16.42 2.14
CA ALA A 51 -7.79 15.57 1.36
C ALA A 51 -9.17 16.22 1.12
N ALA A 52 -9.64 16.11 -0.13
CA ALA A 52 -10.95 16.58 -0.53
C ALA A 52 -11.56 15.65 -1.56
N GLU A 53 -12.88 15.68 -1.68
CA GLU A 53 -13.61 14.93 -2.68
C GLU A 53 -14.68 15.74 -3.39
N MET A 54 -15.04 15.31 -4.60
CA MET A 54 -16.14 15.86 -5.37
C MET A 54 -16.76 14.80 -6.28
N GLY A 55 -18.06 14.91 -6.51
CA GLY A 55 -18.77 13.99 -7.42
C GLY A 55 -18.31 14.15 -8.87
N ILE A 56 -18.17 13.04 -9.58
CA ILE A 56 -17.95 13.02 -11.02
C ILE A 56 -19.32 12.82 -11.69
N LEU A 57 -19.76 13.81 -12.46
CA LEU A 57 -21.04 13.77 -13.18
C LEU A 57 -20.87 13.54 -14.68
N ALA A 58 -19.64 13.54 -15.18
CA ALA A 58 -19.35 13.20 -16.56
C ALA A 58 -19.49 11.68 -16.79
N ASP A 59 -19.93 11.31 -17.99
CA ASP A 59 -20.10 9.90 -18.38
C ASP A 59 -18.76 9.15 -18.47
N ASP A 60 -17.66 9.84 -18.78
CA ASP A 60 -16.32 9.28 -18.94
C ASP A 60 -15.42 9.64 -17.75
N THR A 61 -15.38 8.74 -16.76
CA THR A 61 -14.58 8.91 -15.54
C THR A 61 -13.08 8.92 -15.82
N ASP A 62 -12.60 8.15 -16.80
CA ASP A 62 -11.18 8.04 -17.12
C ASP A 62 -10.67 9.33 -17.80
N ALA A 63 -11.46 9.90 -18.71
CA ALA A 63 -11.14 11.18 -19.33
C ALA A 63 -11.10 12.32 -18.30
N VAL A 64 -12.04 12.34 -17.34
CA VAL A 64 -12.01 13.31 -16.23
C VAL A 64 -10.74 13.14 -15.40
N LEU A 65 -10.41 11.92 -15.02
CA LEU A 65 -9.23 11.65 -14.19
C LEU A 65 -7.93 12.06 -14.90
N ALA A 66 -7.82 11.78 -16.22
CA ALA A 66 -6.68 12.20 -17.02
C ALA A 66 -6.54 13.73 -17.08
N ALA A 67 -7.64 14.45 -17.33
CA ALA A 67 -7.63 15.91 -17.37
C ALA A 67 -7.30 16.54 -16.02
N VAL A 68 -7.82 15.97 -14.92
CA VAL A 68 -7.48 16.40 -13.56
C VAL A 68 -5.99 16.19 -13.26
N ARG A 69 -5.44 15.01 -13.61
CA ARG A 69 -4.01 14.73 -13.42
C ARG A 69 -3.13 15.70 -14.20
N GLU A 70 -3.53 16.08 -15.41
CA GLU A 70 -2.83 17.11 -16.20
C GLU A 70 -2.92 18.49 -15.53
N ALA A 71 -4.11 18.89 -15.04
CA ALA A 71 -4.30 20.15 -14.34
C ALA A 71 -3.53 20.25 -13.01
N LEU A 72 -3.23 19.12 -12.38
CA LEU A 72 -2.43 19.01 -11.16
C LEU A 72 -0.93 18.79 -11.44
N SER A 73 -0.51 18.73 -12.70
CA SER A 73 0.88 18.48 -13.07
C SER A 73 1.83 19.48 -12.40
N GLY A 74 2.82 18.96 -11.68
CA GLY A 74 3.79 19.74 -10.91
C GLY A 74 3.36 20.08 -9.47
N LEU A 75 2.14 19.75 -9.05
CA LEU A 75 1.71 19.83 -7.66
C LEU A 75 1.88 18.47 -6.97
N PRO A 76 2.22 18.44 -5.66
CA PRO A 76 2.35 17.19 -4.91
C PRO A 76 0.97 16.67 -4.47
N VAL A 77 0.06 16.47 -5.42
CA VAL A 77 -1.34 16.09 -5.20
C VAL A 77 -1.67 14.87 -6.06
N ASP A 78 -2.17 13.82 -5.41
CA ASP A 78 -2.71 12.63 -6.06
C ASP A 78 -4.18 12.85 -6.42
N ALA A 79 -4.59 12.27 -7.55
CA ALA A 79 -5.98 12.23 -7.98
C ALA A 79 -6.39 10.81 -8.35
N ASN A 80 -7.52 10.38 -7.78
CA ASN A 80 -8.10 9.05 -8.01
C ASN A 80 -9.62 9.16 -8.14
N ALA A 81 -10.20 8.41 -9.08
CA ALA A 81 -11.64 8.23 -9.18
C ALA A 81 -12.03 6.90 -8.52
N VAL A 82 -12.99 6.94 -7.61
CA VAL A 82 -13.48 5.74 -6.88
C VAL A 82 -15.01 5.74 -6.84
N PRO A 83 -15.66 4.57 -6.65
CA PRO A 83 -17.11 4.52 -6.46
C PRO A 83 -17.55 5.41 -5.29
N ALA A 84 -18.64 6.15 -5.47
CA ALA A 84 -19.18 7.04 -4.44
C ALA A 84 -19.66 6.25 -3.19
N ASP A 85 -20.26 5.08 -3.45
CA ASP A 85 -20.83 4.19 -2.45
C ASP A 85 -20.04 2.89 -2.29
N GLY A 86 -20.17 2.22 -1.14
CA GLY A 86 -19.54 0.92 -0.90
C GLY A 86 -18.00 0.94 -0.90
N ARG A 87 -17.39 2.13 -0.74
CA ARG A 87 -15.94 2.29 -0.75
C ARG A 87 -15.23 1.96 0.56
N ARG A 88 -15.92 1.82 1.70
CA ARG A 88 -15.33 1.30 2.95
C ARG A 88 -15.08 -0.21 2.87
N LYS A 89 -13.81 -0.59 2.83
CA LYS A 89 -13.36 -1.97 2.62
C LYS A 89 -13.30 -2.74 3.94
N LYS A 90 -13.52 -4.05 3.86
CA LYS A 90 -13.60 -4.98 4.99
C LYS A 90 -12.39 -5.90 5.11
N LEU A 91 -11.50 -5.87 4.13
CA LEU A 91 -10.23 -6.60 4.15
C LEU A 91 -9.14 -5.67 3.62
N LEU A 92 -8.03 -5.56 4.35
CA LEU A 92 -6.78 -4.95 3.91
C LEU A 92 -5.71 -6.04 3.79
N VAL A 93 -5.07 -6.15 2.64
CA VAL A 93 -3.86 -6.96 2.45
C VAL A 93 -2.74 -6.04 1.98
N ALA A 94 -1.68 -5.92 2.77
CA ALA A 94 -0.60 -4.98 2.50
C ALA A 94 0.73 -5.69 2.36
N ASP A 95 1.56 -5.24 1.42
CA ASP A 95 2.99 -5.53 1.47
C ASP A 95 3.65 -4.88 2.70
N MET A 96 4.81 -5.39 3.12
CA MET A 96 5.57 -4.81 4.22
C MET A 96 6.66 -3.86 3.72
N ASP A 97 7.68 -4.41 3.06
CA ASP A 97 8.86 -3.68 2.60
C ASP A 97 8.44 -2.60 1.59
N SER A 98 9.06 -1.43 1.66
CA SER A 98 8.73 -0.26 0.82
C SER A 98 7.25 0.19 0.82
N THR A 99 6.42 -0.36 1.71
CA THR A 99 4.97 -0.09 1.79
C THR A 99 4.55 0.27 3.21
N LEU A 100 4.57 -0.67 4.17
CA LEU A 100 4.25 -0.40 5.59
C LEU A 100 5.48 0.10 6.37
N ILE A 101 6.66 -0.21 5.87
CA ILE A 101 7.94 0.32 6.33
C ILE A 101 8.67 0.96 5.15
N GLU A 102 9.58 1.87 5.44
CA GLU A 102 10.36 2.58 4.40
C GLU A 102 11.53 1.73 3.86
N ASN A 103 11.86 0.63 4.54
CA ASN A 103 13.06 -0.15 4.30
C ASN A 103 12.77 -1.44 3.50
N GLU A 104 13.85 -2.02 2.98
CA GLU A 104 13.92 -3.41 2.51
C GLU A 104 14.64 -4.25 3.58
N CYS A 105 13.91 -5.11 4.30
CA CYS A 105 14.46 -5.79 5.49
C CYS A 105 15.73 -6.61 5.21
N ILE A 106 15.82 -7.26 4.05
CA ILE A 106 16.98 -8.09 3.70
C ILE A 106 18.23 -7.25 3.43
N ASP A 107 18.06 -6.06 2.84
CA ASP A 107 19.16 -5.15 2.54
C ASP A 107 19.68 -4.50 3.83
N GLU A 108 18.78 -4.07 4.72
CA GLU A 108 19.17 -3.54 6.04
C GLU A 108 19.92 -4.59 6.89
N LEU A 109 19.50 -5.85 6.81
CA LEU A 109 20.19 -6.94 7.50
C LEU A 109 21.56 -7.22 6.89
N ALA A 110 21.66 -7.22 5.56
CA ALA A 110 22.90 -7.40 4.83
C ALA A 110 23.92 -6.29 5.14
N ASP A 111 23.45 -5.05 5.27
CA ASP A 111 24.29 -3.90 5.64
C ASP A 111 24.79 -4.00 7.07
N VAL A 112 23.95 -4.38 8.03
CA VAL A 112 24.37 -4.65 9.42
C VAL A 112 25.40 -5.77 9.48
N ALA A 113 25.28 -6.78 8.61
CA ALA A 113 26.23 -7.89 8.50
C ALA A 113 27.49 -7.57 7.65
N GLY A 114 27.58 -6.38 7.06
CA GLY A 114 28.72 -5.97 6.22
C GLY A 114 28.80 -6.66 4.86
N ILE A 115 27.69 -7.23 4.39
CA ILE A 115 27.60 -8.00 3.12
C ILE A 115 26.67 -7.35 2.09
N GLY A 116 26.19 -6.12 2.32
CA GLY A 116 25.24 -5.40 1.46
C GLY A 116 25.59 -5.43 -0.04
N ALA A 117 26.87 -5.22 -0.39
CA ALA A 117 27.33 -5.25 -1.79
C ALA A 117 27.08 -6.60 -2.48
N HIS A 118 27.19 -7.72 -1.75
CA HIS A 118 26.95 -9.05 -2.30
C HIS A 118 25.45 -9.29 -2.51
N VAL A 119 24.62 -8.85 -1.56
CA VAL A 119 23.15 -8.96 -1.65
C VAL A 119 22.63 -8.11 -2.81
N ALA A 120 23.12 -6.88 -2.96
CA ALA A 120 22.77 -6.00 -4.07
C ALA A 120 23.09 -6.63 -5.44
N ALA A 121 24.26 -7.26 -5.58
CA ALA A 121 24.64 -7.95 -6.82
C ALA A 121 23.68 -9.11 -7.18
N ILE A 122 23.16 -9.83 -6.19
CA ILE A 122 22.15 -10.88 -6.42
C ILE A 122 20.81 -10.26 -6.80
N THR A 123 20.40 -9.18 -6.13
CA THR A 123 19.16 -8.45 -6.44
C THR A 123 19.18 -7.91 -7.88
N GLU A 124 20.31 -7.35 -8.34
CA GLU A 124 20.47 -6.91 -9.73
C GLU A 124 20.30 -8.06 -10.74
N ARG A 125 20.92 -9.22 -10.48
CA ARG A 125 20.77 -10.42 -11.33
C ARG A 125 19.32 -10.90 -11.38
N ALA A 126 18.62 -10.90 -10.24
CA ALA A 126 17.20 -11.25 -10.19
C ALA A 126 16.33 -10.25 -10.98
N MET A 127 16.62 -8.96 -10.89
CA MET A 127 15.91 -7.92 -11.66
C MET A 127 16.17 -8.03 -13.18
N ARG A 128 17.34 -8.54 -13.59
CA ARG A 128 17.63 -8.88 -15.00
C ARG A 128 16.97 -10.19 -15.47
N GLY A 129 16.28 -10.91 -14.58
CA GLY A 129 15.64 -12.19 -14.88
C GLY A 129 16.61 -13.37 -14.96
N GLU A 130 17.85 -13.21 -14.47
CA GLU A 130 18.86 -14.28 -14.46
C GLU A 130 18.63 -15.29 -13.33
N LEU A 131 17.88 -14.89 -12.30
CA LEU A 131 17.46 -15.71 -11.18
C LEU A 131 15.97 -15.58 -10.99
N ASP A 132 15.29 -16.69 -10.74
CA ASP A 132 13.92 -16.64 -10.21
C ASP A 132 13.93 -16.14 -8.76
N PHE A 133 12.75 -15.78 -8.26
CA PHE A 133 12.61 -15.20 -6.92
C PHE A 133 13.13 -16.15 -5.82
N GLU A 134 12.85 -17.44 -5.93
CA GLU A 134 13.19 -18.43 -4.91
C GLU A 134 14.70 -18.67 -4.85
N ALA A 135 15.33 -18.81 -6.01
CA ALA A 135 16.78 -18.90 -6.16
C ALA A 135 17.47 -17.64 -5.64
N ALA A 136 16.99 -16.45 -6.03
CA ALA A 136 17.54 -15.18 -5.56
C ALA A 136 17.40 -14.98 -4.05
N LEU A 137 16.26 -15.38 -3.47
CA LEU A 137 16.06 -15.34 -2.02
C LEU A 137 17.01 -16.32 -1.31
N THR A 138 17.10 -17.56 -1.79
CA THR A 138 17.96 -18.59 -1.22
C THR A 138 19.43 -18.17 -1.26
N GLU A 139 19.89 -17.61 -2.38
CA GLU A 139 21.27 -17.13 -2.53
C GLU A 139 21.57 -15.98 -1.56
N ARG A 140 20.66 -14.99 -1.43
CA ARG A 140 20.83 -13.88 -0.48
C ARG A 140 20.82 -14.35 0.97
N VAL A 141 19.92 -15.26 1.32
CA VAL A 141 19.83 -15.81 2.68
C VAL A 141 21.04 -16.69 3.01
N GLY A 142 21.60 -17.39 2.03
CA GLY A 142 22.84 -18.14 2.20
C GLY A 142 24.02 -17.28 2.68
N LEU A 143 24.07 -16.01 2.26
CA LEU A 143 25.11 -15.07 2.71
C LEU A 143 24.94 -14.66 4.19
N LEU A 144 23.76 -14.85 4.76
CA LEU A 144 23.45 -14.54 6.17
C LEU A 144 23.83 -15.68 7.12
N LYS A 145 24.41 -16.78 6.62
CA LYS A 145 24.83 -17.91 7.43
C LYS A 145 25.76 -17.46 8.58
N ASP A 146 25.57 -18.09 9.73
CA ASP A 146 26.28 -17.83 10.98
C ASP A 146 26.00 -16.46 11.62
N LEU A 147 25.16 -15.60 11.04
CA LEU A 147 24.76 -14.34 11.67
C LEU A 147 23.99 -14.63 12.97
N PRO A 148 24.32 -13.98 14.11
CA PRO A 148 23.56 -14.15 15.35
C PRO A 148 22.10 -13.72 15.18
N VAL A 149 21.16 -14.44 15.78
CA VAL A 149 19.73 -14.06 15.78
C VAL A 149 19.52 -12.67 16.37
N GLY A 150 20.39 -12.24 17.30
CA GLY A 150 20.38 -10.87 17.84
C GLY A 150 20.52 -9.78 16.78
N ALA A 151 21.21 -10.04 15.66
CA ALA A 151 21.33 -9.08 14.57
C ALA A 151 19.98 -8.73 13.95
N LEU A 152 19.03 -9.66 13.91
CA LEU A 152 17.67 -9.38 13.43
C LEU A 152 16.98 -8.33 14.34
N GLU A 153 17.14 -8.46 15.65
CA GLU A 153 16.57 -7.53 16.62
C GLU A 153 17.27 -6.17 16.55
N ASP A 154 18.60 -6.15 16.38
CA ASP A 154 19.37 -4.93 16.21
C ASP A 154 18.97 -4.19 14.93
N THR A 155 18.82 -4.90 13.80
CA THR A 155 18.28 -4.34 12.55
C THR A 155 16.89 -3.77 12.77
N TYR A 156 15.98 -4.53 13.42
CA TYR A 156 14.62 -4.05 13.70
C TYR A 156 14.63 -2.73 14.48
N ARG A 157 15.40 -2.65 15.57
CA ARG A 157 15.41 -1.47 16.45
C ARG A 157 16.11 -0.26 15.84
N SER A 158 17.20 -0.49 15.12
CA SER A 158 18.06 0.60 14.64
C SER A 158 17.66 1.12 13.26
N ARG A 159 17.19 0.25 12.37
CA ARG A 159 16.97 0.55 10.94
C ARG A 159 15.52 0.77 10.57
N ILE A 160 14.60 -0.04 11.10
CA ILE A 160 13.21 -0.04 10.62
C ILE A 160 12.52 1.29 10.93
N ARG A 161 11.94 1.88 9.88
CA ARG A 161 11.11 3.09 9.93
C ARG A 161 9.73 2.76 9.39
N PHE A 162 8.70 3.09 10.15
CA PHE A 162 7.31 2.87 9.75
C PHE A 162 6.89 3.94 8.75
N MET A 163 6.17 3.52 7.71
CA MET A 163 5.63 4.44 6.72
C MET A 163 4.61 5.37 7.37
N ALA A 164 4.66 6.65 7.01
CA ALA A 164 3.70 7.64 7.49
C ALA A 164 2.25 7.16 7.23
N GLY A 165 1.40 7.26 8.25
CA GLY A 165 0.01 6.82 8.18
C GLY A 165 -0.24 5.32 8.35
N ALA A 166 0.79 4.46 8.38
CA ALA A 166 0.61 3.00 8.46
C ALA A 166 -0.20 2.55 9.70
N ARG A 167 0.12 3.13 10.86
CA ARG A 167 -0.54 2.82 12.13
C ARG A 167 -1.99 3.31 12.14
N SER A 168 -2.21 4.54 11.67
CA SER A 168 -3.55 5.11 11.52
C SER A 168 -4.42 4.29 10.56
N LEU A 169 -3.87 3.84 9.42
CA LEU A 169 -4.54 2.96 8.47
C LEU A 169 -5.02 1.68 9.14
N ALA A 170 -4.09 0.91 9.71
CA ALA A 170 -4.38 -0.40 10.28
C ALA A 170 -5.40 -0.30 11.42
N GLN A 171 -5.20 0.63 12.35
CA GLN A 171 -6.09 0.79 13.49
C GLN A 171 -7.46 1.33 13.10
N THR A 172 -7.55 2.27 12.17
CA THR A 172 -8.86 2.79 11.71
C THR A 172 -9.66 1.68 11.03
N MET A 173 -9.02 0.93 10.13
CA MET A 173 -9.68 -0.19 9.46
C MET A 173 -10.12 -1.27 10.45
N ALA A 174 -9.25 -1.67 11.39
CA ALA A 174 -9.58 -2.65 12.43
C ALA A 174 -10.74 -2.19 13.35
N ARG A 175 -10.73 -0.92 13.80
CA ARG A 175 -11.81 -0.33 14.61
C ARG A 175 -13.16 -0.33 13.88
N ASN A 176 -13.15 -0.28 12.55
CA ASN A 176 -14.34 -0.33 11.70
C ASN A 176 -14.65 -1.76 11.21
N GLY A 177 -14.10 -2.79 11.85
CA GLY A 177 -14.42 -4.19 11.61
C GLY A 177 -13.77 -4.80 10.37
N ALA A 178 -12.77 -4.14 9.77
CA ALA A 178 -12.00 -4.72 8.69
C ALA A 178 -10.93 -5.68 9.23
N HIS A 179 -10.69 -6.76 8.50
CA HIS A 179 -9.60 -7.68 8.78
C HIS A 179 -8.32 -7.20 8.07
N THR A 180 -7.19 -7.19 8.75
CA THR A 180 -5.94 -6.60 8.24
C THR A 180 -4.82 -7.65 8.20
N VAL A 181 -4.20 -7.83 7.04
CA VAL A 181 -3.18 -8.85 6.78
C VAL A 181 -1.93 -8.20 6.19
N ILE A 182 -0.76 -8.55 6.73
CA ILE A 182 0.54 -8.30 6.07
C ILE A 182 0.92 -9.54 5.27
N VAL A 183 1.31 -9.37 4.00
CA VAL A 183 1.90 -10.45 3.20
C VAL A 183 3.18 -9.95 2.54
N SER A 184 4.32 -10.53 2.91
CA SER A 184 5.63 -10.05 2.48
C SER A 184 6.53 -11.18 1.98
N GLY A 185 7.40 -10.85 1.03
CA GLY A 185 8.51 -11.71 0.62
C GLY A 185 9.71 -11.65 1.59
N GLY A 186 9.68 -10.77 2.57
CA GLY A 186 10.65 -10.66 3.67
C GLY A 186 10.48 -11.77 4.70
N PHE A 187 10.76 -11.49 5.98
CA PHE A 187 10.86 -12.52 7.01
C PHE A 187 9.88 -12.33 8.17
N THR A 188 9.33 -13.45 8.65
CA THR A 188 8.40 -13.55 9.80
C THR A 188 8.87 -12.79 11.04
N PHE A 189 10.17 -12.82 11.34
CA PHE A 189 10.75 -12.06 12.44
C PHE A 189 10.35 -10.57 12.40
N PHE A 190 10.39 -9.95 11.21
CA PHE A 190 10.05 -8.54 11.01
C PHE A 190 8.53 -8.35 10.90
N THR A 191 7.83 -9.17 10.10
CA THR A 191 6.38 -9.01 9.91
C THR A 191 5.60 -9.17 11.21
N GLU A 192 6.01 -10.07 12.11
CA GLU A 192 5.36 -10.24 13.42
C GLU A 192 5.48 -8.97 14.27
N ARG A 193 6.66 -8.33 14.29
CA ARG A 193 6.91 -7.09 15.04
C ARG A 193 6.20 -5.89 14.43
N VAL A 194 6.24 -5.78 13.10
CA VAL A 194 5.53 -4.74 12.35
C VAL A 194 4.02 -4.88 12.57
N ALA A 195 3.48 -6.09 12.46
CA ALA A 195 2.06 -6.37 12.70
C ALA A 195 1.64 -6.01 14.13
N ALA A 196 2.43 -6.42 15.13
CA ALA A 196 2.15 -6.09 16.52
C ALA A 196 2.18 -4.58 16.80
N TYR A 197 3.15 -3.85 16.24
CA TYR A 197 3.27 -2.41 16.43
C TYR A 197 2.13 -1.63 15.76
N LEU A 198 1.80 -1.99 14.51
CA LEU A 198 0.79 -1.30 13.71
C LEU A 198 -0.65 -1.71 14.06
N GLY A 199 -0.84 -2.92 14.59
CA GLY A 199 -2.16 -3.49 14.90
C GLY A 199 -2.77 -4.29 13.75
N PHE A 200 -1.96 -5.01 12.98
CA PHE A 200 -2.45 -5.97 11.98
C PHE A 200 -2.89 -7.28 12.63
N ALA A 201 -3.99 -7.87 12.13
CA ALA A 201 -4.57 -9.09 12.68
C ALA A 201 -3.79 -10.35 12.29
N GLU A 202 -3.27 -10.41 11.06
CA GLU A 202 -2.53 -11.55 10.53
C GLU A 202 -1.28 -11.09 9.78
N ASN A 203 -0.26 -11.96 9.72
CA ASN A 203 0.93 -11.72 8.91
C ASN A 203 1.47 -13.02 8.31
N LEU A 204 1.99 -12.94 7.08
CA LEU A 204 2.61 -14.05 6.36
C LEU A 204 3.92 -13.57 5.72
N ALA A 205 5.01 -14.30 5.97
CA ALA A 205 6.33 -14.03 5.40
C ALA A 205 7.21 -15.29 5.41
N ASN A 206 8.38 -15.21 4.78
CA ASN A 206 9.34 -16.30 4.77
C ASN A 206 9.93 -16.53 6.16
N ARG A 207 10.36 -17.76 6.45
CA ARG A 207 10.93 -18.13 7.75
C ARG A 207 12.40 -18.42 7.59
N LEU A 208 13.25 -17.64 8.26
CA LEU A 208 14.68 -17.94 8.37
C LEU A 208 14.85 -19.16 9.29
N GLU A 209 15.67 -20.11 8.86
CA GLU A 209 16.06 -21.23 9.72
C GLU A 209 17.16 -20.78 10.69
N THR A 210 16.99 -21.16 11.96
CA THR A 210 17.91 -20.83 13.04
C THR A 210 18.35 -22.08 13.78
N ALA A 211 19.64 -22.18 14.10
CA ALA A 211 20.21 -23.21 14.95
C ALA A 211 21.23 -22.58 15.91
N ASP A 212 21.25 -23.03 17.17
CA ASP A 212 22.20 -22.57 18.19
C ASP A 212 22.33 -21.03 18.31
N GLY A 213 21.20 -20.32 18.17
CA GLY A 213 21.13 -18.86 18.27
C GLY A 213 21.69 -18.12 17.05
N ARG A 214 21.90 -18.80 15.92
CA ARG A 214 22.42 -18.23 14.66
C ARG A 214 21.53 -18.62 13.47
N LEU A 215 21.64 -17.85 12.39
CA LEU A 215 21.02 -18.17 11.11
C LEU A 215 21.80 -19.29 10.42
N THR A 216 21.11 -20.31 9.91
CA THR A 216 21.77 -21.40 9.17
C THR A 216 22.13 -21.02 7.74
N GLY A 217 21.56 -19.92 7.25
CA GLY A 217 21.62 -19.52 5.85
C GLY A 217 20.55 -20.18 4.97
N ALA A 218 19.56 -20.85 5.58
CA ALA A 218 18.43 -21.45 4.86
C ALA A 218 17.10 -20.74 5.14
N VAL A 219 16.20 -20.81 4.16
CA VAL A 219 14.78 -20.42 4.32
C VAL A 219 13.96 -21.69 4.47
N ILE A 220 13.10 -21.74 5.49
CA ILE A 220 12.20 -22.87 5.73
C ILE A 220 11.05 -22.82 4.70
N PRO A 221 10.86 -23.86 3.88
CA PRO A 221 9.73 -23.93 2.95
C PRO A 221 8.36 -24.00 3.67
N PRO A 222 7.26 -23.57 3.02
CA PRO A 222 7.20 -23.04 1.66
C PRO A 222 7.68 -21.58 1.56
N ILE A 223 8.35 -21.24 0.45
CA ILE A 223 8.78 -19.87 0.16
C ILE A 223 7.59 -19.09 -0.44
N LEU A 224 7.28 -17.95 0.17
CA LEU A 224 6.23 -17.03 -0.23
C LEU A 224 6.75 -16.11 -1.35
N GLY A 225 6.51 -16.53 -2.58
CA GLY A 225 6.75 -15.71 -3.78
C GLY A 225 5.55 -14.85 -4.18
N ARG A 226 5.62 -14.26 -5.39
CA ARG A 226 4.56 -13.41 -5.97
C ARG A 226 3.16 -14.03 -5.90
N ALA A 227 3.02 -15.31 -6.24
CA ALA A 227 1.73 -16.01 -6.24
C ALA A 227 1.09 -16.08 -4.84
N ALA A 228 1.89 -16.05 -3.78
CA ALA A 228 1.39 -16.10 -2.41
C ALA A 228 0.62 -14.84 -2.01
N LYS A 229 1.01 -13.66 -2.53
CA LYS A 229 0.31 -12.40 -2.24
C LYS A 229 -1.14 -12.43 -2.75
N ARG A 230 -1.33 -12.81 -4.02
CA ARG A 230 -2.66 -13.06 -4.58
C ARG A 230 -3.42 -14.14 -3.81
N ALA A 231 -2.78 -15.28 -3.55
CA ALA A 231 -3.42 -16.41 -2.87
C ALA A 231 -3.89 -16.03 -1.46
N THR A 232 -3.12 -15.19 -0.76
CA THR A 232 -3.47 -14.68 0.58
C THR A 232 -4.70 -13.79 0.52
N LEU A 233 -4.76 -12.86 -0.45
CA LEU A 233 -5.93 -12.02 -0.66
C LEU A 233 -7.20 -12.84 -0.94
N ILE A 234 -7.11 -13.77 -1.90
CA ILE A 234 -8.25 -14.61 -2.29
C ILE A 234 -8.69 -15.51 -1.15
N SER A 235 -7.77 -16.24 -0.52
CA SER A 235 -8.12 -17.19 0.54
C SER A 235 -8.66 -16.49 1.79
N THR A 236 -8.11 -15.33 2.16
CA THR A 236 -8.62 -14.53 3.29
C THR A 236 -10.00 -13.96 2.99
N ARG A 237 -10.20 -13.38 1.79
CA ARG A 237 -11.51 -12.90 1.35
C ARG A 237 -12.57 -14.01 1.44
N ASP A 238 -12.26 -15.19 0.90
CA ASP A 238 -13.20 -16.31 0.83
C ASP A 238 -13.49 -16.88 2.23
N ARG A 239 -12.46 -17.02 3.08
CA ARG A 239 -12.60 -17.42 4.49
C ARG A 239 -13.52 -16.48 5.28
N LEU A 240 -13.49 -15.18 4.96
CA LEU A 240 -14.32 -14.16 5.60
C LEU A 240 -15.71 -13.99 4.93
N GLY A 241 -16.00 -14.71 3.85
CA GLY A 241 -17.25 -14.60 3.10
C GLY A 241 -17.45 -13.23 2.43
N LEU A 242 -16.35 -12.57 2.05
CA LEU A 242 -16.37 -11.23 1.46
C LEU A 242 -16.46 -11.28 -0.07
N ALA A 243 -17.12 -10.29 -0.67
CA ALA A 243 -17.10 -10.09 -2.12
C ALA A 243 -15.79 -9.38 -2.56
N PRO A 244 -15.34 -9.55 -3.82
CA PRO A 244 -14.12 -8.91 -4.32
C PRO A 244 -14.07 -7.39 -4.12
N HIS A 245 -15.19 -6.68 -4.35
CA HIS A 245 -15.25 -5.22 -4.19
C HIS A 245 -15.08 -4.73 -2.74
N GLN A 246 -15.12 -5.63 -1.75
CA GLN A 246 -14.95 -5.32 -0.32
C GLN A 246 -13.50 -5.41 0.14
N THR A 247 -12.54 -5.69 -0.75
CA THR A 247 -11.12 -5.83 -0.40
C THR A 247 -10.32 -4.61 -0.83
N LEU A 248 -9.24 -4.33 -0.09
CA LEU A 248 -8.19 -3.36 -0.39
C LEU A 248 -6.86 -4.11 -0.39
N ALA A 249 -6.05 -3.88 -1.42
CA ALA A 249 -4.66 -4.29 -1.42
C ALA A 249 -3.74 -3.10 -1.73
N VAL A 250 -2.58 -3.05 -1.10
CA VAL A 250 -1.57 -2.00 -1.32
C VAL A 250 -0.17 -2.61 -1.41
N GLY A 251 0.63 -2.11 -2.35
CA GLY A 251 2.04 -2.46 -2.55
C GLY A 251 2.73 -1.49 -3.52
N ASP A 252 4.05 -1.58 -3.61
CA ASP A 252 4.89 -0.71 -4.46
C ASP A 252 5.50 -1.46 -5.67
N GLY A 253 5.57 -2.80 -5.60
CA GLY A 253 6.42 -3.61 -6.43
C GLY A 253 5.69 -4.47 -7.48
N ALA A 254 6.45 -4.95 -8.47
CA ALA A 254 5.92 -5.82 -9.53
C ALA A 254 5.44 -7.19 -9.00
N ASN A 255 5.94 -7.60 -7.84
CA ASN A 255 5.47 -8.74 -7.06
C ASN A 255 4.05 -8.55 -6.50
N ASP A 256 3.53 -7.32 -6.43
CA ASP A 256 2.18 -7.04 -5.93
C ASP A 256 1.12 -7.01 -7.01
N LEU A 257 1.50 -6.85 -8.29
CA LEU A 257 0.58 -6.62 -9.40
C LEU A 257 -0.61 -7.60 -9.46
N GLU A 258 -0.37 -8.90 -9.20
CA GLU A 258 -1.45 -9.89 -9.18
C GLU A 258 -2.39 -9.71 -7.98
N MET A 259 -1.86 -9.35 -6.81
CA MET A 259 -2.66 -9.05 -5.63
C MET A 259 -3.50 -7.78 -5.85
N LEU A 260 -2.89 -6.71 -6.38
CA LEU A 260 -3.56 -5.45 -6.68
C LEU A 260 -4.69 -5.64 -7.69
N ALA A 261 -4.44 -6.38 -8.79
CA ALA A 261 -5.44 -6.62 -9.84
C ALA A 261 -6.66 -7.43 -9.38
N HIS A 262 -6.56 -8.18 -8.27
CA HIS A 262 -7.67 -8.96 -7.73
C HIS A 262 -8.39 -8.31 -6.54
N ALA A 263 -7.88 -7.17 -6.07
CA ALA A 263 -8.51 -6.42 -5.00
C ALA A 263 -9.63 -5.52 -5.53
N GLY A 264 -10.64 -5.26 -4.69
CA GLY A 264 -11.65 -4.26 -4.99
C GLY A 264 -11.03 -2.87 -5.16
N PHE A 265 -10.14 -2.50 -4.23
CA PHE A 265 -9.19 -1.38 -4.35
C PHE A 265 -7.77 -1.93 -4.40
N GLY A 266 -7.22 -2.10 -5.60
CA GLY A 266 -5.79 -2.35 -5.81
C GLY A 266 -5.04 -1.02 -5.93
N VAL A 267 -4.21 -0.70 -4.94
CA VAL A 267 -3.53 0.59 -4.85
C VAL A 267 -2.02 0.44 -5.00
N ALA A 268 -1.46 1.13 -5.99
CA ALA A 268 -0.02 1.32 -6.11
C ALA A 268 0.41 2.47 -5.17
N TYR A 269 1.30 2.19 -4.21
CA TYR A 269 1.80 3.19 -3.28
C TYR A 269 3.27 3.49 -3.55
N ARG A 270 3.58 4.75 -3.89
CA ARG A 270 4.93 5.24 -4.25
C ARG A 270 5.67 4.26 -5.16
N ALA A 271 4.92 3.69 -6.09
CA ALA A 271 5.28 2.46 -6.76
C ALA A 271 6.23 2.71 -7.94
N LYS A 272 6.93 1.67 -8.35
CA LYS A 272 7.76 1.71 -9.57
C LYS A 272 6.87 1.99 -10.80
N PRO A 273 7.38 2.62 -11.87
CA PRO A 273 6.55 3.02 -13.03
C PRO A 273 5.66 1.92 -13.59
N ILE A 274 6.20 0.70 -13.75
CA ILE A 274 5.44 -0.46 -14.25
C ILE A 274 4.23 -0.83 -13.38
N VAL A 275 4.30 -0.55 -12.07
CA VAL A 275 3.23 -0.83 -11.11
C VAL A 275 2.23 0.31 -11.09
N ALA A 276 2.72 1.55 -11.08
CA ALA A 276 1.90 2.75 -11.13
C ALA A 276 1.05 2.84 -12.42
N GLU A 277 1.59 2.36 -13.56
CA GLU A 277 0.88 2.30 -14.84
C GLU A 277 -0.20 1.21 -14.87
N ALA A 278 -0.02 0.12 -14.12
CA ALA A 278 -0.93 -1.02 -14.13
C ALA A 278 -2.05 -0.93 -13.08
N ALA A 279 -1.89 -0.10 -12.05
CA ALA A 279 -2.88 0.05 -10.98
C ALA A 279 -3.92 1.13 -11.31
N ALA A 280 -5.19 0.82 -11.03
CA ALA A 280 -6.28 1.77 -11.22
C ALA A 280 -6.21 2.95 -10.24
N ILE A 281 -5.72 2.70 -9.02
CA ILE A 281 -5.56 3.69 -7.96
C ILE A 281 -4.07 3.82 -7.66
N ARG A 282 -3.58 5.05 -7.55
CA ARG A 282 -2.18 5.34 -7.22
C ARG A 282 -2.06 6.44 -6.17
N ILE A 283 -1.04 6.32 -5.32
CA ILE A 283 -0.66 7.32 -4.33
C ILE A 283 0.83 7.58 -4.55
N ASP A 284 1.15 8.70 -5.20
CA ASP A 284 2.52 9.09 -5.54
C ASP A 284 3.08 10.08 -4.50
N HIS A 285 2.22 10.93 -3.94
CA HIS A 285 2.61 12.01 -3.02
C HIS A 285 2.11 11.80 -1.60
N GLY A 286 0.89 11.27 -1.44
CA GLY A 286 0.25 11.01 -0.16
C GLY A 286 1.03 10.06 0.75
N ASP A 287 0.58 10.02 2.01
CA ASP A 287 0.96 8.98 2.96
C ASP A 287 -0.13 7.90 3.03
N LEU A 288 0.05 6.86 3.85
CA LEU A 288 -0.92 5.75 3.88
C LEU A 288 -2.30 6.13 4.43
N THR A 289 -2.49 7.32 5.02
CA THR A 289 -3.83 7.82 5.36
C THR A 289 -4.65 8.16 4.12
N SER A 290 -4.03 8.39 2.95
CA SER A 290 -4.73 8.52 1.67
C SER A 290 -5.64 7.33 1.37
N LEU A 291 -5.26 6.11 1.79
CA LEU A 291 -6.11 4.92 1.66
C LEU A 291 -7.40 5.01 2.48
N LEU A 292 -7.43 5.77 3.57
CA LEU A 292 -8.64 6.03 4.34
C LEU A 292 -9.49 7.10 3.66
N TYR A 293 -8.88 8.19 3.16
CA TYR A 293 -9.61 9.22 2.41
C TYR A 293 -10.26 8.67 1.14
N LEU A 294 -9.59 7.76 0.42
CA LEU A 294 -10.17 7.04 -0.72
C LEU A 294 -11.41 6.22 -0.36
N GLN A 295 -11.56 5.81 0.91
CA GLN A 295 -12.72 5.10 1.43
C GLN A 295 -13.78 6.04 2.04
N GLY A 296 -13.56 7.36 1.96
CA GLY A 296 -14.47 8.39 2.48
C GLY A 296 -14.41 8.58 3.99
N TYR A 297 -13.33 8.19 4.66
CA TYR A 297 -13.10 8.58 6.05
C TYR A 297 -12.71 10.06 6.12
N ARG A 298 -13.19 10.76 7.15
CA ARG A 298 -12.77 12.13 7.51
C ARG A 298 -11.72 12.08 8.62
N THR A 299 -10.91 13.13 8.77
CA THR A 299 -9.83 13.17 9.78
C THR A 299 -10.31 12.84 11.21
N ASP A 300 -11.52 13.26 11.58
CA ASP A 300 -12.13 12.99 12.89
C ASP A 300 -12.59 11.54 13.09
N GLU A 301 -12.68 10.75 12.02
CA GLU A 301 -12.94 9.31 12.05
C GLU A 301 -11.65 8.46 12.09
N ILE A 302 -10.50 9.08 11.80
CA ILE A 302 -9.21 8.38 11.72
C ILE A 302 -8.63 8.23 13.12
N ALA A 303 -8.22 7.00 13.45
CA ALA A 303 -7.50 6.72 14.68
C ALA A 303 -6.21 7.56 14.75
N ALA A 304 -6.02 8.29 15.85
CA ALA A 304 -4.71 8.83 16.21
C ALA A 304 -3.76 7.63 16.37
N GLY A 305 -2.90 7.45 15.37
CA GLY A 305 -1.96 6.35 15.29
C GLY A 305 -0.76 6.52 16.20
#